data_AF-A0A4P6GT12-F1
#
_entry.id   AF-A0A4P6GT12-F1
#
_cell.length_a   1.000
_cell.length_b   1.000
_cell.length_c   1.000
_cell.angle_alpha   90.00
_cell.angle_beta   90.00
_cell.angle_gamma   90.00
#
_symmetry.space_group_name_H-M   'P 1'
#
loop_
_entity.id
_entity.type
_entity.pdbx_description
1 polymer ?
#
loop_
_entity_poly.entity_id
_entity_poly.type
_entity_poly.pdbx_seq_one_letter_code
_entity_poly.pdbx_strand_id
1 'polypeptide(L)'
;MGVVALKSTAITNATATPRVLNSANIEHGNLRESQGFAVITSGDSTGSTYRLMRIKSSDRLSALRVYSPDIGTTTAGDIGLYRTSDEGGAVVDVDAICSALSLKDGALNGADITFEATSAVGGIANAEKRVWECISGLTKDPHLEYDVTLTLTGDADATGTALFRMQYVSGE
;
A
#
# COMPACT_ATOMS: atom_id res chain seq x y z
N MET A 1 -18.71 34.48 2.44
CA MET A 1 -17.82 33.41 2.92
C MET A 1 -16.46 34.04 3.19
N GLY A 2 -15.92 33.92 4.40
CA GLY A 2 -14.62 34.52 4.75
C GLY A 2 -13.45 33.73 4.15
N VAL A 3 -12.33 34.40 3.93
CA VAL A 3 -11.06 33.74 3.55
C VAL A 3 -10.47 33.09 4.81
N VAL A 4 -10.10 31.81 4.72
CA VAL A 4 -9.55 31.03 5.83
C VAL A 4 -8.09 30.68 5.55
N ALA A 5 -7.22 30.84 6.55
CA ALA A 5 -5.81 30.44 6.49
C ALA A 5 -5.53 29.37 7.57
N LEU A 6 -5.39 28.11 7.15
CA LEU A 6 -5.04 26.97 8.01
C LEU A 6 -3.66 26.44 7.65
N LYS A 7 -2.96 25.92 8.66
CA LYS A 7 -1.66 25.27 8.52
C LYS A 7 -1.84 23.76 8.64
N SER A 8 -1.04 22.99 7.91
CA SER A 8 -0.88 21.56 8.21
C SER A 8 -0.19 21.38 9.56
N THR A 9 -0.26 20.17 10.11
CA THR A 9 0.45 19.82 11.35
C THR A 9 1.94 20.10 11.25
N ALA A 10 2.57 19.75 10.12
CA ALA A 10 4.00 19.96 9.90
C ALA A 10 4.42 21.44 10.01
N ILE A 11 3.65 22.34 9.39
CA ILE A 11 3.92 23.79 9.44
C ILE A 11 3.57 24.38 10.81
N THR A 12 2.53 23.86 11.46
CA THR A 12 2.16 24.25 12.82
C THR A 12 3.31 23.97 13.79
N ASN A 13 3.89 22.77 13.72
CA ASN A 13 5.02 22.35 14.54
C ASN A 13 6.28 23.19 14.26
N ALA A 14 6.60 23.43 12.98
CA ALA A 14 7.76 24.21 12.57
C ALA A 14 7.71 25.68 13.04
N THR A 15 6.51 26.23 13.24
CA THR A 15 6.27 27.62 13.65
C THR A 15 5.90 27.79 15.13
N ALA A 16 5.91 26.70 15.91
CA ALA A 16 5.65 26.74 17.35
C ALA A 16 6.80 27.39 18.14
N THR A 17 6.49 27.94 19.32
CA THR A 17 7.47 28.50 20.26
C THR A 17 7.26 27.89 21.64
N PRO A 18 8.13 26.97 22.12
CA PRO A 18 9.31 26.42 21.42
C PRO A 18 8.94 25.55 20.22
N ARG A 19 9.86 25.40 19.26
CA ARG A 19 9.63 24.62 18.03
C ARG A 19 9.39 23.16 18.36
N VAL A 20 8.34 22.59 17.76
CA VAL A 20 8.03 21.16 17.87
C VAL A 20 8.63 20.45 16.65
N LEU A 21 9.34 19.35 16.87
CA LEU A 21 9.91 18.57 15.79
C LEU A 21 8.83 17.71 15.12
N ASN A 22 8.87 17.65 13.78
CA ASN A 22 8.03 16.73 13.03
C ASN A 22 8.57 15.31 13.10
N SER A 23 7.66 14.34 12.97
CA SER A 23 8.02 12.93 12.82
C SER A 23 8.83 12.77 11.54
N ALA A 24 9.92 11.98 11.60
CA ALA A 24 10.77 11.68 10.45
C ALA A 24 9.97 11.07 9.28
N ASN A 25 8.85 10.41 9.58
CA ASN A 25 8.00 9.81 8.55
C ASN A 25 7.30 10.86 7.68
N ILE A 26 7.10 12.07 8.21
CA ILE A 26 6.46 13.19 7.51
C ILE A 26 7.48 14.11 6.87
N GLU A 27 8.58 14.39 7.59
CA GLU A 27 9.59 15.35 7.15
C GLU A 27 10.99 14.81 7.43
N HIS A 28 11.92 15.01 6.49
CA HIS A 28 13.34 14.59 6.59
C HIS A 28 13.61 13.08 6.69
N GLY A 29 12.60 12.22 6.52
CA GLY A 29 12.78 10.77 6.48
C GLY A 29 13.44 10.25 5.21
N ASN A 30 13.95 9.02 5.29
CA ASN A 30 14.57 8.33 4.16
C ASN A 30 13.52 7.59 3.33
N LEU A 31 13.34 8.01 2.08
CA LEU A 31 12.53 7.28 1.11
C LEU A 31 13.29 6.03 0.65
N ARG A 32 12.65 4.88 0.77
CA ARG A 32 13.15 3.58 0.30
C ARG A 32 12.18 3.00 -0.73
N GLU A 33 12.67 2.07 -1.54
CA GLU A 33 11.90 1.43 -2.58
C GLU A 33 12.07 -0.10 -2.51
N SER A 34 10.99 -0.81 -2.80
CA SER A 34 10.96 -2.25 -3.05
C SER A 34 10.07 -2.54 -4.26
N GLN A 35 10.33 -3.63 -4.96
CA GLN A 35 9.50 -4.04 -6.09
C GLN A 35 9.42 -5.56 -6.20
N GLY A 36 8.29 -6.05 -6.71
CA GLY A 36 8.02 -7.48 -6.90
C GLY A 36 7.13 -7.72 -8.11
N PHE A 37 7.26 -8.90 -8.72
CA PHE A 37 6.44 -9.33 -9.85
C PHE A 37 5.38 -10.35 -9.41
N ALA A 38 4.16 -10.17 -9.90
CA ALA A 38 3.17 -11.25 -9.99
C ALA A 38 3.21 -11.83 -11.40
N VAL A 39 3.64 -13.08 -11.54
CA VAL A 39 3.58 -13.82 -12.81
C VAL A 39 2.25 -14.57 -12.82
N ILE A 40 1.21 -13.93 -13.35
CA ILE A 40 -0.16 -14.46 -13.40
C ILE A 40 -0.26 -15.36 -14.62
N THR A 41 -0.84 -16.54 -14.45
CA THR A 41 -1.01 -17.54 -15.50
C THR A 41 -2.50 -17.79 -15.76
N SER A 42 -2.84 -18.06 -17.02
CA SER A 42 -4.19 -18.53 -17.37
C SER A 42 -4.57 -19.77 -16.55
N GLY A 43 -5.73 -19.72 -15.90
CA GLY A 43 -6.23 -20.74 -14.99
C GLY A 43 -6.05 -20.42 -13.51
N ASP A 44 -5.26 -19.41 -13.15
CA ASP A 44 -5.18 -18.94 -11.77
C ASP A 44 -6.54 -18.37 -11.35
N SER A 45 -7.12 -18.92 -10.28
CA SER A 45 -8.51 -18.63 -9.92
C SER A 45 -8.64 -17.50 -8.90
N THR A 46 -9.86 -16.98 -8.74
CA THR A 46 -10.22 -16.11 -7.62
C THR A 46 -9.73 -16.70 -6.29
N GLY A 47 -9.03 -15.88 -5.50
CA GLY A 47 -8.38 -16.27 -4.25
C GLY A 47 -6.90 -16.66 -4.37
N SER A 48 -6.35 -16.79 -5.58
CA SER A 48 -4.91 -16.94 -5.77
C SER A 48 -4.15 -15.73 -5.24
N THR A 49 -3.07 -15.98 -4.49
CA THR A 49 -2.28 -14.93 -3.82
C THR A 49 -0.84 -14.88 -4.34
N TYR A 50 -0.34 -13.67 -4.58
CA TYR A 50 1.05 -13.40 -4.97
C TYR A 50 1.72 -12.50 -3.91
N ARG A 51 2.72 -13.03 -3.20
CA ARG A 51 3.51 -12.26 -2.22
C ARG A 51 4.57 -11.43 -2.94
N LEU A 52 4.50 -10.11 -2.85
CA LEU A 52 5.26 -9.22 -3.74
C LEU A 52 6.52 -8.64 -3.06
N MET A 53 6.35 -8.09 -1.87
CA MET A 53 7.37 -7.33 -1.14
C MET A 53 6.97 -7.17 0.32
N ARG A 54 7.92 -6.74 1.16
CA ARG A 54 7.69 -6.54 2.59
C ARG A 54 7.63 -5.07 2.97
N ILE A 55 6.77 -4.76 3.92
CA ILE A 55 6.68 -3.46 4.59
C ILE A 55 6.65 -3.65 6.10
N LYS A 56 7.35 -2.81 6.86
CA LYS A 56 7.32 -2.87 8.32
C LYS A 56 6.12 -2.13 8.86
N SER A 57 5.66 -2.55 10.03
CA SER A 57 4.61 -1.89 10.78
C SER A 57 4.91 -0.42 11.08
N SER A 58 6.19 -0.06 11.27
CA SER A 58 6.67 1.31 11.54
C SER A 58 6.82 2.20 10.29
N ASP A 59 6.79 1.63 9.09
CA ASP A 59 6.97 2.35 7.84
C ASP A 59 5.72 3.17 7.48
N ARG A 60 5.89 4.21 6.66
CA ARG A 60 4.79 4.95 6.03
C ARG A 60 4.80 4.72 4.52
N LEU A 61 3.69 4.25 3.97
CA LEU A 61 3.53 4.09 2.52
C LEU A 61 3.55 5.47 1.85
N SER A 62 4.43 5.63 0.85
CA SER A 62 4.56 6.88 0.09
C SER A 62 4.05 6.75 -1.35
N ALA A 63 4.26 5.61 -1.98
CA ALA A 63 3.68 5.31 -3.29
C ALA A 63 3.58 3.80 -3.52
N LEU A 64 2.55 3.35 -4.22
CA LEU A 64 2.47 2.03 -4.83
C LEU A 64 2.05 2.18 -6.29
N ARG A 65 2.97 1.83 -7.20
CA ARG A 65 2.76 1.94 -8.64
C ARG A 65 2.73 0.57 -9.31
N VAL A 66 1.84 0.43 -10.28
CA VAL A 66 1.63 -0.81 -11.02
C VAL A 66 2.00 -0.65 -12.49
N TYR A 67 2.70 -1.64 -13.01
CA TYR A 67 2.99 -1.79 -14.43
C TYR A 67 2.56 -3.19 -14.86
N SER A 68 1.69 -3.29 -15.86
CA SER A 68 1.21 -4.58 -16.34
C SER A 68 0.82 -4.48 -17.81
N PRO A 69 0.88 -5.57 -18.58
CA PRO A 69 0.10 -5.66 -19.80
C PRO A 69 -1.40 -5.73 -19.45
N ASP A 70 -2.22 -5.74 -20.49
CA ASP A 70 -3.59 -6.23 -20.40
C ASP A 70 -3.57 -7.76 -20.17
N ILE A 71 -4.25 -8.25 -19.14
CA ILE A 71 -4.27 -9.65 -18.72
C ILE A 71 -5.69 -10.19 -18.90
N GLY A 72 -6.08 -10.36 -20.16
CA GLY A 72 -7.32 -11.05 -20.52
C GLY A 72 -8.56 -10.22 -20.24
N THR A 73 -9.66 -10.84 -19.82
CA THR A 73 -10.98 -10.14 -19.74
C THR A 73 -11.56 -10.07 -18.34
N THR A 74 -11.03 -10.83 -17.39
CA THR A 74 -11.61 -10.96 -16.04
C THR A 74 -10.60 -10.73 -14.91
N THR A 75 -9.30 -10.68 -15.20
CA THR A 75 -8.24 -10.57 -14.20
C THR A 75 -8.31 -9.26 -13.41
N ALA A 76 -8.64 -9.37 -12.13
CA ALA A 76 -8.66 -8.27 -11.17
C ALA A 76 -8.13 -8.77 -9.83
N GLY A 77 -7.70 -7.86 -8.95
CA GLY A 77 -7.30 -8.27 -7.61
C GLY A 77 -7.22 -7.16 -6.59
N ASP A 78 -7.24 -7.57 -5.33
CA ASP A 78 -7.06 -6.70 -4.19
C ASP A 78 -5.57 -6.65 -3.80
N ILE A 79 -5.13 -5.50 -3.30
CA ILE A 79 -3.80 -5.30 -2.76
C ILE A 79 -3.90 -5.11 -1.26
N GLY A 80 -3.42 -6.10 -0.53
CA GLY A 80 -3.57 -6.20 0.92
C GLY A 80 -2.27 -6.45 1.67
N LEU A 81 -2.43 -6.57 2.99
CA LEU A 81 -1.38 -6.94 3.93
C LEU A 81 -1.66 -8.32 4.52
N TYR A 82 -0.60 -9.12 4.57
CA TYR A 82 -0.64 -10.44 5.18
C TYR A 82 0.54 -10.58 6.15
N ARG A 83 0.39 -11.47 7.14
CA ARG A 83 1.53 -11.95 7.93
C ARG A 83 2.52 -12.61 6.99
N THR A 84 3.81 -12.55 7.35
CA THR A 84 4.85 -13.19 6.54
C THR A 84 4.62 -14.69 6.41
N SER A 85 5.12 -15.30 5.33
CA SER A 85 5.03 -16.74 5.11
C SER A 85 5.52 -17.57 6.31
N ASP A 86 6.58 -17.11 6.97
CA ASP A 86 7.20 -17.77 8.12
C ASP A 86 6.28 -17.76 9.37
N GLU A 87 5.33 -16.81 9.40
CA GLU A 87 4.36 -16.58 10.47
C GLU A 87 2.96 -17.14 10.12
N GLY A 88 2.89 -18.06 9.16
CA GLY A 88 1.65 -18.72 8.75
C GLY A 88 0.82 -17.98 7.70
N GLY A 89 1.29 -16.83 7.20
CA GLY A 89 0.72 -16.19 6.01
C GLY A 89 -0.72 -15.69 6.15
N ALA A 90 -1.21 -15.49 7.38
CA ALA A 90 -2.59 -15.09 7.65
C ALA A 90 -2.93 -13.72 7.04
N VAL A 91 -4.16 -13.55 6.57
CA VAL A 91 -4.70 -12.27 6.09
C VAL A 91 -4.74 -11.29 7.26
N VAL A 92 -4.16 -10.10 7.10
CA VAL A 92 -4.39 -8.97 8.03
C VAL A 92 -5.55 -8.15 7.51
N ASP A 93 -5.46 -7.75 6.24
CA ASP A 93 -6.47 -6.99 5.53
C ASP A 93 -6.25 -7.20 4.01
N VAL A 94 -7.25 -7.71 3.30
CA VAL A 94 -7.12 -8.21 1.91
C VAL A 94 -7.03 -7.07 0.90
N ASP A 95 -7.67 -5.94 1.19
CA ASP A 95 -7.80 -4.76 0.33
C ASP A 95 -7.24 -3.50 1.01
N ALA A 96 -6.26 -3.69 1.90
CA ALA A 96 -5.67 -2.65 2.72
C ALA A 96 -5.18 -1.40 1.96
N ILE A 97 -4.78 -1.54 0.70
CA ILE A 97 -4.21 -0.46 -0.13
C ILE A 97 -5.12 -0.14 -1.33
N CYS A 98 -5.58 -1.17 -2.04
CA CYS A 98 -6.42 -1.04 -3.21
C CYS A 98 -7.35 -2.24 -3.32
N SER A 99 -8.60 -1.99 -3.67
CA SER A 99 -9.63 -2.99 -3.93
C SER A 99 -9.90 -3.10 -5.44
N ALA A 100 -10.10 -4.32 -5.93
CA ALA A 100 -10.50 -4.62 -7.30
C ALA A 100 -9.66 -3.91 -8.39
N LEU A 101 -8.34 -3.81 -8.18
CA LEU A 101 -7.40 -3.33 -9.20
C LEU A 101 -7.65 -4.05 -10.51
N SER A 102 -7.95 -3.29 -11.56
CA SER A 102 -8.17 -3.86 -12.87
C SER A 102 -6.86 -4.15 -13.58
N LEU A 103 -6.66 -5.41 -13.98
CA LEU A 103 -5.55 -5.83 -14.84
C LEU A 103 -6.04 -6.23 -16.25
N LYS A 104 -7.34 -6.04 -16.54
CA LYS A 104 -8.03 -6.43 -17.79
C LYS A 104 -8.56 -5.24 -18.62
N ASP A 105 -8.40 -4.02 -18.12
CA ASP A 105 -8.93 -2.80 -18.77
C ASP A 105 -7.82 -2.04 -19.52
N GLY A 106 -6.85 -2.77 -20.08
CA GLY A 106 -5.68 -2.23 -20.76
C GLY A 106 -4.40 -2.25 -19.92
N ALA A 107 -3.28 -2.01 -20.60
CA ALA A 107 -1.95 -2.01 -19.97
C ALA A 107 -1.79 -0.84 -18.98
N LEU A 108 -1.28 -1.14 -17.79
CA LEU A 108 -0.89 -0.15 -16.79
C LEU A 108 0.58 0.21 -16.97
N ASN A 109 0.88 1.51 -16.97
CA ASN A 109 2.26 2.01 -17.06
C ASN A 109 2.53 3.04 -15.96
N GLY A 110 2.79 2.54 -14.75
CA GLY A 110 3.07 3.38 -13.59
C GLY A 110 1.80 3.99 -12.99
N ALA A 111 0.67 3.27 -13.09
CA ALA A 111 -0.57 3.67 -12.46
C ALA A 111 -0.38 3.71 -10.94
N ASP A 112 -0.70 4.84 -10.31
CA ASP A 112 -0.55 5.04 -8.87
C ASP A 112 -1.84 4.62 -8.16
N ILE A 113 -1.74 3.62 -7.30
CA ILE A 113 -2.87 3.02 -6.57
C ILE A 113 -2.76 3.27 -5.06
N THR A 114 -1.87 4.17 -4.64
CA THR A 114 -1.50 4.36 -3.23
C THR A 114 -2.69 4.68 -2.35
N PHE A 115 -3.62 5.48 -2.87
CA PHE A 115 -4.76 5.99 -2.11
C PHE A 115 -6.13 5.59 -2.68
N GLU A 116 -6.20 4.38 -3.24
CA GLU A 116 -7.44 3.88 -3.83
C GLU A 116 -8.42 3.40 -2.75
N ALA A 117 -7.94 2.69 -1.72
CA ALA A 117 -8.79 2.27 -0.62
C ALA A 117 -9.39 3.47 0.14
N THR A 118 -10.65 3.35 0.55
CA THR A 118 -11.33 4.41 1.33
C THR A 118 -10.88 4.47 2.79
N SER A 119 -10.21 3.42 3.28
CA SER A 119 -9.77 3.28 4.66
C SER A 119 -8.46 2.46 4.74
N ALA A 120 -8.06 2.05 5.94
CA ALA A 120 -6.81 1.29 6.17
C ALA A 120 -5.56 2.01 5.62
N VAL A 121 -4.62 1.27 5.04
CA VAL A 121 -3.32 1.80 4.62
C VAL A 121 -3.44 2.71 3.39
N GLY A 122 -4.34 2.38 2.46
CA GLY A 122 -4.65 3.19 1.28
C GLY A 122 -5.61 4.34 1.53
N GLY A 123 -6.19 4.48 2.72
CA GLY A 123 -7.04 5.63 3.03
C GLY A 123 -6.26 6.94 2.92
N ILE A 124 -6.69 7.87 2.05
CA ILE A 124 -6.02 9.18 1.89
C ILE A 124 -5.93 9.96 3.22
N ALA A 125 -6.93 9.81 4.10
CA ALA A 125 -6.93 10.39 5.44
C ALA A 125 -5.85 9.81 6.37
N ASN A 126 -5.27 8.67 6.01
CA ASN A 126 -4.20 7.97 6.70
C ASN A 126 -2.83 8.14 6.00
N ALA A 127 -2.71 9.00 4.97
CA ALA A 127 -1.48 9.17 4.21
C ALA A 127 -0.26 9.66 5.03
N GLU A 128 -0.51 10.25 6.20
CA GLU A 128 0.50 10.70 7.16
C GLU A 128 0.83 9.62 8.23
N LYS A 129 0.09 8.52 8.28
CA LYS A 129 0.20 7.50 9.34
C LYS A 129 1.14 6.35 8.97
N ARG A 130 1.72 5.71 9.99
CA ARG A 130 2.44 4.44 9.85
C ARG A 130 1.48 3.31 9.55
N VAL A 131 1.99 2.24 8.94
CA VAL A 131 1.19 1.04 8.60
C VAL A 131 0.42 0.52 9.82
N TRP A 132 1.06 0.42 11.00
CA TRP A 132 0.40 -0.09 12.20
C TRP A 132 -0.77 0.79 12.68
N GLU A 133 -0.68 2.11 12.49
CA GLU A 133 -1.74 3.07 12.89
C GLU A 133 -2.95 2.98 11.96
N CYS A 134 -2.78 2.40 10.78
CA CYS A 134 -3.82 2.15 9.79
C CYS A 134 -4.53 0.80 10.00
N ILE A 135 -3.94 -0.12 10.78
CA ILE A 135 -4.49 -1.44 11.05
C ILE A 135 -5.41 -1.36 12.28
N SER A 136 -6.67 -1.77 12.10
CA SER A 136 -7.66 -1.75 13.16
C SER A 136 -7.25 -2.61 14.36
N GLY A 137 -7.50 -2.10 15.58
CA GLY A 137 -7.27 -2.83 16.83
C GLY A 137 -5.85 -2.73 17.40
N LEU A 138 -4.90 -2.11 16.71
CA LEU A 138 -3.56 -1.85 17.24
C LEU A 138 -3.51 -0.53 17.99
N THR A 139 -3.02 -0.56 19.23
CA THR A 139 -2.80 0.65 20.06
C THR A 139 -1.32 1.02 20.19
N LYS A 140 -0.42 0.17 19.66
CA LYS A 140 1.03 0.35 19.65
C LYS A 140 1.62 -0.41 18.46
N ASP A 141 2.81 0.00 18.06
CA ASP A 141 3.57 -0.69 17.02
C ASP A 141 3.89 -2.14 17.44
N PRO A 142 3.46 -3.15 16.66
CA PRO A 142 3.76 -4.54 16.96
C PRO A 142 5.19 -4.95 16.57
N HIS A 143 5.95 -4.10 15.88
CA HIS A 143 7.31 -4.36 15.38
C HIS A 143 7.37 -5.58 14.45
N LEU A 144 6.42 -5.64 13.51
CA LEU A 144 6.24 -6.76 12.61
C LEU A 144 6.49 -6.34 11.15
N GLU A 145 6.84 -7.33 10.32
CA GLU A 145 6.79 -7.21 8.87
C GLU A 145 5.49 -7.81 8.35
N TYR A 146 5.00 -7.23 7.25
CA TYR A 146 3.86 -7.71 6.48
C TYR A 146 4.25 -7.91 5.03
N ASP A 147 3.74 -8.97 4.41
CA ASP A 147 3.86 -9.19 2.98
C ASP A 147 2.74 -8.42 2.27
N VAL A 148 3.12 -7.47 1.41
CA VAL A 148 2.20 -6.83 0.45
C VAL A 148 1.85 -7.87 -0.60
N THR A 149 0.56 -8.13 -0.76
CA THR A 149 0.06 -9.27 -1.52
C THR A 149 -1.01 -8.84 -2.50
N LEU A 150 -0.91 -9.33 -3.74
CA LEU A 150 -2.01 -9.32 -4.70
C LEU A 150 -2.87 -10.57 -4.47
N THR A 151 -4.17 -10.40 -4.29
CA THR A 151 -5.14 -11.48 -4.20
C THR A 151 -6.14 -11.35 -5.33
N LEU A 152 -6.23 -12.35 -6.21
CA LEU A 152 -7.14 -12.28 -7.36
C LEU A 152 -8.60 -12.28 -6.90
N THR A 153 -9.38 -11.36 -7.45
CA THR A 153 -10.84 -11.28 -7.25
C THR A 153 -11.61 -11.80 -8.47
N GLY A 154 -10.96 -11.88 -9.64
CA GLY A 154 -11.46 -12.57 -10.83
C GLY A 154 -10.47 -13.62 -11.31
N ASP A 155 -10.97 -14.66 -11.96
CA ASP A 155 -10.16 -15.68 -12.60
C ASP A 155 -9.25 -15.06 -13.68
N ALA A 156 -8.03 -15.56 -13.80
CA ALA A 156 -7.12 -15.18 -14.87
C ALA A 156 -7.38 -16.05 -16.10
N ASP A 157 -7.90 -15.45 -17.16
CA ASP A 157 -8.11 -16.11 -18.46
C ASP A 157 -6.93 -15.91 -19.43
N ALA A 158 -5.96 -15.07 -19.06
CA ALA A 158 -4.72 -14.86 -19.79
C ALA A 158 -3.49 -14.86 -18.87
N THR A 159 -2.31 -15.03 -19.47
CA THR A 159 -1.02 -14.98 -18.75
C THR A 159 -0.39 -13.60 -18.94
N GLY A 160 0.12 -13.02 -17.85
CA GLY A 160 0.81 -11.73 -17.88
C GLY A 160 1.61 -11.49 -16.61
N THR A 161 2.61 -10.62 -16.71
CA THR A 161 3.45 -10.24 -15.57
C THR A 161 3.13 -8.82 -15.13
N ALA A 162 2.69 -8.66 -13.88
CA ALA A 162 2.47 -7.36 -13.27
C ALA A 162 3.61 -7.02 -12.30
N LEU A 163 4.25 -5.87 -12.49
CA LEU A 163 5.24 -5.28 -11.59
C LEU A 163 4.54 -4.35 -10.61
N PHE A 164 4.83 -4.53 -9.33
CA PHE A 164 4.44 -3.63 -8.26
C PHE A 164 5.69 -2.96 -7.70
N ARG A 165 5.69 -1.64 -7.65
CA ARG A 165 6.79 -0.83 -7.09
C ARG A 165 6.26 0.00 -5.94
N MET A 166 6.76 -0.30 -4.74
CA MET A 166 6.40 0.38 -3.51
C MET A 166 7.52 1.30 -3.05
N GLN A 167 7.19 2.55 -2.79
CA GLN A 167 8.04 3.52 -2.11
C GLN A 167 7.47 3.78 -0.72
N TYR A 168 8.33 3.79 0.28
CA TYR A 168 7.95 3.97 1.68
C TYR A 168 9.01 4.79 2.42
N VAL A 169 8.57 5.55 3.42
CA VAL A 169 9.51 6.20 4.35
C VAL A 169 9.75 5.23 5.49
N SER A 170 11.01 4.83 5.68
CA SER A 170 11.38 3.87 6.72
C SER A 170 11.07 4.43 8.10
N GLY A 171 10.32 3.69 8.91
CA GLY A 171 10.26 3.94 10.34
C GLY A 171 11.58 3.51 11.00
N GLU A 172 12.03 4.26 12.00
CA GLU A 172 13.02 3.79 12.98
C GLU A 172 12.40 2.79 13.96
#